data_AF-A0A2E1U5B5-F1
#
_entry.id   AF-A0A2E1U5B5-F1
#
_cell.length_a   1.000
_cell.length_b   1.000
_cell.length_c   1.000
_cell.angle_alpha   90.00
_cell.angle_beta   90.00
_cell.angle_gamma   90.00
#
_symmetry.space_group_name_H-M   'P 1'
#
loop_
_entity.id
_entity.type
_entity.pdbx_description
1 polymer ?
#
loop_
_entity_poly.entity_id
_entity_poly.type
_entity_poly.pdbx_seq_one_letter_code
_entity_poly.pdbx_strand_id
1 'polypeptide(L)'
;MDANLKIARAKTQLVLKHPFFGSIAMGLNFTETDAVPTMATDGKSILWNAAFVDRFDQDVIMGVIAHEVLHVAFKHCLRIGDRDHKKWNVCTDIAINDILIDAGFQLPPDGLFHTSKPEWHQYKDWAAERIYSHMPNSDVPEDAPTWGGVQQTEGDDGEPLSEAEAKQIEAEMDIKVLMAADAAKAQGKLPAKIDQLVQVMRRCQIDWRDVLNRFIGGDQPDDYTWRRPQKNAWFNQGIYLPSVDKVGAGDVIIYVDTSGSVSGD
;
A
#
# COMPACT_ATOMS: atom_id res chain seq x y z
N MET A 1 11.81 23.01 -22.39
CA MET A 1 11.81 21.64 -22.97
C MET A 1 10.34 21.27 -23.07
N ASP A 2 9.87 20.61 -24.11
CA ASP A 2 8.46 20.17 -24.13
C ASP A 2 8.17 19.34 -22.85
N ALA A 3 7.22 19.76 -22.03
CA ALA A 3 6.93 19.15 -20.73
C ALA A 3 6.60 17.65 -20.90
N ASN A 4 5.93 17.29 -22.01
CA ASN A 4 5.68 15.91 -22.41
C ASN A 4 6.96 15.11 -22.60
N LEU A 5 7.97 15.70 -23.25
CA LEU A 5 9.28 15.06 -23.42
C LEU A 5 10.00 14.90 -22.07
N LYS A 6 9.86 15.85 -21.13
CA LYS A 6 10.46 15.74 -19.79
C LYS A 6 9.82 14.60 -18.98
N ILE A 7 8.49 14.45 -19.04
CA ILE A 7 7.76 13.32 -18.44
C ILE A 7 8.19 11.99 -19.07
N ALA A 8 8.23 11.90 -20.41
CA ALA A 8 8.64 10.68 -21.10
C ALA A 8 10.07 10.25 -20.74
N ARG A 9 11.00 11.21 -20.64
CA ARG A 9 12.38 10.98 -20.18
C ARG A 9 12.43 10.53 -18.74
N ALA A 10 11.65 11.15 -17.84
CA ALA A 10 11.62 10.79 -16.42
C ALA A 10 11.15 9.34 -16.23
N LYS A 11 10.06 8.96 -16.92
CA LYS A 11 9.53 7.59 -16.92
C LYS A 11 10.58 6.58 -17.42
N THR A 12 11.24 6.90 -18.54
CA THR A 12 12.30 6.04 -19.09
C THR A 12 13.46 5.86 -18.11
N GLN A 13 13.87 6.95 -17.46
CA GLN A 13 14.94 6.91 -16.46
C GLN A 13 14.54 6.12 -15.21
N LEU A 14 13.29 6.23 -14.74
CA LEU A 14 12.77 5.40 -13.64
C LEU A 14 12.89 3.92 -13.97
N VAL A 15 12.45 3.49 -15.16
CA VAL A 15 12.54 2.07 -15.55
C VAL A 15 13.98 1.55 -15.54
N LEU A 16 14.94 2.37 -16.00
CA LEU A 16 16.35 1.96 -16.10
C LEU A 16 17.10 2.01 -14.76
N LYS A 17 16.90 3.07 -13.98
CA LYS A 17 17.63 3.34 -12.74
C LYS A 17 16.94 2.75 -11.51
N HIS A 18 15.60 2.82 -11.47
CA HIS A 18 14.77 2.53 -10.30
C HIS A 18 13.58 1.61 -10.69
N PRO A 19 13.86 0.35 -11.07
CA PRO A 19 12.89 -0.53 -11.73
C PRO A 19 11.60 -0.78 -10.94
N PHE A 20 11.65 -0.73 -9.60
CA PHE A 20 10.46 -0.82 -8.75
C PHE A 20 9.45 0.29 -9.10
N PHE A 21 9.90 1.54 -9.04
CA PHE A 21 9.08 2.71 -9.31
C PHE A 21 8.68 2.78 -10.78
N GLY A 22 9.63 2.49 -11.68
CA GLY A 22 9.38 2.47 -13.12
C GLY A 22 8.32 1.46 -13.53
N SER A 23 8.34 0.25 -12.95
CA SER A 23 7.36 -0.80 -13.25
C SER A 23 5.94 -0.39 -12.86
N ILE A 24 5.77 0.26 -11.70
CA ILE A 24 4.45 0.74 -11.25
C ILE A 24 4.01 1.93 -12.12
N ALA A 25 4.90 2.89 -12.37
CA ALA A 25 4.63 4.05 -13.22
C ALA A 25 4.18 3.67 -14.64
N MET A 26 4.72 2.59 -15.20
CA MET A 26 4.31 2.10 -16.53
C MET A 26 2.88 1.56 -16.57
N GLY A 27 2.31 1.16 -15.43
CA GLY A 27 0.93 0.71 -15.31
C GLY A 27 -0.07 1.81 -14.95
N LEU A 28 0.36 3.08 -14.91
CA LEU A 28 -0.47 4.25 -14.60
C LEU A 28 -0.67 5.12 -15.86
N ASN A 29 -1.82 5.76 -15.94
CA ASN A 29 -2.08 6.78 -16.97
C ASN A 29 -1.39 8.08 -16.60
N PHE A 30 -0.85 8.82 -17.57
CA PHE A 30 -0.25 10.14 -17.33
C PHE A 30 -1.05 11.17 -18.12
N THR A 31 -1.71 12.08 -17.41
CA THR A 31 -2.63 13.04 -18.01
C THR A 31 -2.18 14.46 -17.71
N GLU A 32 -1.86 15.22 -18.76
CA GLU A 32 -1.60 16.66 -18.64
C GLU A 32 -2.91 17.38 -18.31
N THR A 33 -2.91 18.23 -17.28
CA THR A 33 -4.10 18.97 -16.87
C THR A 33 -3.78 20.24 -16.07
N ASP A 34 -4.65 21.24 -16.19
CA ASP A 34 -4.63 22.46 -15.35
C ASP A 34 -5.54 22.34 -14.12
N ALA A 35 -6.24 21.21 -13.94
CA ALA A 35 -7.11 20.98 -12.80
C ALA A 35 -6.36 20.86 -11.47
N VAL A 36 -5.08 20.48 -11.51
CA VAL A 36 -4.18 20.47 -10.36
C VAL A 36 -3.02 21.44 -10.61
N PRO A 37 -2.56 22.20 -9.61
CA PRO A 37 -1.49 23.17 -9.80
C PRO A 37 -0.10 22.52 -9.89
N THR A 38 0.03 21.24 -9.50
CA THR A 38 1.31 20.51 -9.42
C THR A 38 1.25 19.14 -10.08
N MET A 39 1.53 18.07 -9.34
CA MET A 39 1.30 16.69 -9.74
C MET A 39 0.43 16.03 -8.66
N ALA A 40 -0.43 15.10 -9.07
CA ALA A 40 -1.32 14.39 -8.17
C ALA A 40 -1.62 12.98 -8.70
N THR A 41 -2.11 12.11 -7.84
CA THR A 41 -2.56 10.78 -8.20
C THR A 41 -3.91 10.44 -7.58
N ASP A 42 -4.77 9.80 -8.38
CA ASP A 42 -6.05 9.23 -7.95
C ASP A 42 -5.93 7.71 -7.70
N GLY A 43 -4.73 7.12 -7.85
CA GLY A 43 -4.48 5.68 -7.78
C GLY A 43 -4.51 4.95 -9.13
N LYS A 44 -5.14 5.51 -10.16
CA LYS A 44 -5.21 4.98 -11.53
C LYS A 44 -4.34 5.79 -12.50
N SER A 45 -4.23 7.09 -12.26
CA SER A 45 -3.62 8.10 -13.10
C SER A 45 -2.73 9.03 -12.29
N ILE A 46 -1.67 9.53 -12.93
CA ILE A 46 -0.86 10.66 -12.49
C ILE A 46 -1.29 11.86 -13.32
N LEU A 47 -1.92 12.82 -12.66
CA LEU A 47 -2.31 14.12 -13.19
C LEU A 47 -1.12 15.07 -13.03
N TRP A 48 -0.75 15.81 -14.07
CA TRP A 48 0.39 16.71 -13.99
C TRP A 48 0.16 18.01 -14.74
N ASN A 49 0.65 19.11 -14.15
CA ASN A 49 0.61 20.43 -14.74
C ASN A 49 1.91 20.76 -15.49
N ALA A 50 1.81 21.23 -16.73
CA ALA A 50 2.97 21.56 -17.56
C ALA A 50 3.85 22.67 -16.97
N ALA A 51 3.25 23.72 -16.39
CA ALA A 51 4.00 24.82 -15.77
C ALA A 51 4.78 24.35 -14.53
N PHE A 52 4.22 23.43 -13.75
CA PHE A 52 4.93 22.79 -12.65
C PHE A 52 6.09 21.92 -13.13
N VAL A 53 5.88 21.10 -14.17
CA VAL A 53 6.92 20.24 -14.75
C VAL A 53 8.07 21.07 -15.33
N ASP A 54 7.78 22.22 -15.91
CA ASP A 54 8.79 23.12 -16.47
C ASP A 54 9.63 23.83 -15.41
N ARG A 55 9.09 24.04 -14.22
CA ARG A 55 9.77 24.71 -13.10
C ARG A 55 10.99 23.94 -12.58
N PHE A 56 10.99 22.61 -12.67
CA PHE A 56 12.03 21.77 -12.06
C PHE A 56 12.86 20.98 -13.07
N ASP A 57 14.07 20.58 -12.66
CA ASP A 57 14.96 19.78 -13.48
C ASP A 57 14.51 18.32 -13.61
N GLN A 58 15.11 17.61 -14.58
CA GLN A 58 14.76 16.24 -14.94
C GLN A 58 14.78 15.27 -13.76
N ASP A 59 15.80 15.35 -12.88
CA ASP A 59 15.97 14.46 -11.72
C ASP A 59 14.94 14.74 -10.63
N VAL A 60 14.54 16.01 -10.44
CA VAL A 60 13.49 16.39 -9.50
C VAL A 60 12.13 15.87 -9.99
N ILE A 61 11.81 16.02 -11.27
CA ILE A 61 10.57 15.47 -11.85
C ILE A 61 10.54 13.94 -11.74
N MET A 62 11.68 13.28 -11.91
CA MET A 62 11.80 11.83 -11.67
C MET A 62 11.43 11.47 -10.22
N GLY A 63 11.89 12.26 -9.24
CA GLY A 63 11.52 12.11 -7.83
C GLY A 63 10.04 12.36 -7.55
N VAL A 64 9.45 13.40 -8.14
CA VAL A 64 8.01 13.67 -7.98
C VAL A 64 7.17 12.54 -8.58
N ILE A 65 7.54 11.97 -9.73
CA ILE A 65 6.83 10.79 -10.26
C ILE A 65 6.98 9.58 -9.31
N ALA A 66 8.17 9.37 -8.73
CA ALA A 66 8.37 8.31 -7.75
C ALA A 66 7.53 8.54 -6.48
N HIS A 67 7.29 9.78 -6.08
CA HIS A 67 6.39 10.19 -5.00
C HIS A 67 4.95 9.79 -5.27
N GLU A 68 4.40 10.19 -6.42
CA GLU A 68 3.05 9.81 -6.80
C GLU A 68 2.89 8.29 -6.90
N VAL A 69 3.92 7.59 -7.40
CA VAL A 69 3.95 6.11 -7.42
C VAL A 69 3.86 5.51 -6.03
N LEU A 70 4.48 6.11 -5.01
CA LEU A 70 4.40 5.59 -3.65
C LEU A 70 3.05 5.85 -2.98
N HIS A 71 2.33 6.91 -3.34
CA HIS A 71 0.92 7.04 -2.93
C HIS A 71 0.08 5.87 -3.46
N VAL A 72 0.31 5.45 -4.70
CA VAL A 72 -0.35 4.26 -5.28
C VAL A 72 0.12 2.98 -4.57
N ALA A 73 1.43 2.79 -4.43
CA ALA A 73 2.00 1.57 -3.85
C ALA A 73 1.55 1.34 -2.40
N PHE A 74 1.35 2.41 -1.63
CA PHE A 74 0.85 2.35 -0.25
C PHE A 74 -0.66 2.56 -0.14
N LYS A 75 -1.37 2.59 -1.27
CA LYS A 75 -2.83 2.66 -1.35
C LYS A 75 -3.40 3.88 -0.60
N HIS A 76 -2.66 5.00 -0.58
CA HIS A 76 -3.05 6.21 0.15
C HIS A 76 -4.36 6.81 -0.35
N CYS A 77 -4.65 6.64 -1.64
CA CYS A 77 -5.88 7.05 -2.32
C CYS A 77 -7.12 6.21 -1.95
N LEU A 78 -6.92 4.97 -1.47
CA LEU A 78 -8.00 4.12 -0.92
C LEU A 78 -8.17 4.29 0.59
N ARG A 79 -7.18 4.87 1.25
CA ARG A 79 -7.07 4.93 2.71
C ARG A 79 -7.45 6.28 3.30
N ILE A 80 -7.97 7.23 2.53
CA ILE A 80 -8.37 8.55 3.04
C ILE A 80 -9.53 8.41 4.04
N GLY A 81 -10.65 7.82 3.58
CA GLY A 81 -11.86 7.63 4.40
C GLY A 81 -12.41 8.95 4.91
N ASP A 82 -12.89 8.99 6.16
CA ASP A 82 -13.45 10.19 6.80
C ASP A 82 -12.39 11.17 7.34
N ARG A 83 -11.11 11.01 6.96
CA ARG A 83 -10.03 11.88 7.44
C ARG A 83 -10.07 13.25 6.78
N ASP A 84 -9.51 14.25 7.46
CA ASP A 84 -9.22 15.53 6.85
C ASP A 84 -8.21 15.34 5.71
N HIS A 85 -8.66 15.67 4.49
CA HIS A 85 -7.93 15.35 3.27
C HIS A 85 -6.57 16.05 3.20
N LYS A 86 -6.51 17.32 3.62
CA LYS A 86 -5.30 18.12 3.63
C LYS A 86 -4.28 17.56 4.62
N LYS A 87 -4.70 17.25 5.84
CA LYS A 87 -3.86 16.63 6.86
C LYS A 87 -3.38 15.24 6.43
N TRP A 88 -4.26 14.46 5.79
CA TRP A 88 -3.90 13.14 5.27
C TRP A 88 -2.83 13.23 4.19
N ASN A 89 -2.94 14.20 3.27
CA ASN A 89 -1.91 14.44 2.26
C ASN A 89 -0.57 14.74 2.91
N VAL A 90 -0.53 15.68 3.86
CA VAL A 90 0.71 16.02 4.59
C VAL A 90 1.31 14.80 5.30
N CYS A 91 0.49 13.98 5.97
CA CYS A 91 0.97 12.80 6.68
C CYS A 91 1.54 11.74 5.74
N THR A 92 0.91 11.56 4.57
CA THR A 92 1.37 10.60 3.57
C THR A 92 2.63 11.08 2.86
N ASP A 93 2.73 12.38 2.57
CA ASP A 93 3.93 13.01 1.99
C ASP A 93 5.14 12.86 2.92
N ILE A 94 4.97 13.07 4.23
CA ILE A 94 6.06 12.89 5.21
C ILE A 94 6.60 11.46 5.17
N ALA A 95 5.70 10.46 5.18
CA ALA A 95 6.10 9.05 5.16
C ALA A 95 6.80 8.67 3.84
N ILE A 96 6.34 9.20 2.70
CA ILE A 96 6.90 8.93 1.38
C ILE A 96 8.27 9.60 1.19
N ASN A 97 8.39 10.87 1.59
CA ASN A 97 9.60 11.65 1.40
C ASN A 97 10.81 11.00 2.10
N ASP A 98 10.63 10.47 3.31
CA ASP A 98 11.68 9.75 4.05
C ASP A 98 12.20 8.52 3.26
N ILE A 99 11.32 7.79 2.60
CA ILE A 99 11.68 6.62 1.78
C ILE A 99 12.42 7.05 0.51
N LEU A 100 11.98 8.11 -0.16
CA LEU A 100 12.57 8.58 -1.40
C LEU A 100 13.95 9.20 -1.19
N ILE A 101 14.13 9.98 -0.12
CA ILE A 101 15.41 10.56 0.26
C ILE A 101 16.42 9.45 0.55
N ASP A 102 16.03 8.44 1.34
CA ASP A 102 16.89 7.28 1.63
C ASP A 102 17.21 6.47 0.36
N ALA A 103 16.31 6.45 -0.63
CA ALA A 103 16.53 5.84 -1.94
C ALA A 103 17.37 6.71 -2.92
N GLY A 104 17.76 7.92 -2.51
CA GLY A 104 18.64 8.82 -3.27
C GLY A 104 17.93 9.70 -4.31
N PHE A 105 16.60 9.86 -4.23
CA PHE A 105 15.87 10.77 -5.11
C PHE A 105 16.05 12.23 -4.72
N GLN A 106 15.96 13.11 -5.72
CA GLN A 106 15.86 14.55 -5.51
C GLN A 106 14.39 14.95 -5.53
N LEU A 107 13.98 15.76 -4.56
CA LEU A 107 12.60 16.24 -4.42
C LEU A 107 12.58 17.78 -4.38
N PRO A 108 11.46 18.43 -4.74
CA PRO A 108 11.33 19.86 -4.62
C PRO A 108 11.53 20.31 -3.16
N PRO A 109 12.40 21.32 -2.91
CA PRO A 109 12.74 21.73 -1.55
C PRO A 109 11.52 22.27 -0.77
N ASP A 110 10.57 22.86 -1.50
CA ASP A 110 9.39 23.54 -0.94
C ASP A 110 8.37 22.59 -0.27
N GLY A 111 8.59 21.27 -0.30
CA GLY A 111 7.76 20.28 0.43
C GLY A 111 8.57 19.22 1.18
N LEU A 112 9.88 19.45 1.36
CA LEU A 112 10.73 18.62 2.20
C LEU A 112 10.63 19.08 3.65
N PHE A 113 9.64 18.56 4.36
CA PHE A 113 9.34 19.02 5.71
C PHE A 113 10.40 18.69 6.76
N HIS A 114 11.32 17.76 6.50
CA HIS A 114 12.48 17.55 7.36
C HIS A 114 13.44 18.75 7.37
N THR A 115 13.52 19.50 6.27
CA THR A 115 14.40 20.67 6.17
C THR A 115 13.73 21.92 6.73
N SER A 116 12.42 22.08 6.51
CA SER A 116 11.66 23.27 6.95
C SER A 116 11.09 23.16 8.37
N LYS A 117 10.90 21.94 8.89
CA LYS A 117 10.37 21.67 10.24
C LYS A 117 11.19 20.58 10.96
N PRO A 118 12.26 20.96 11.67
CA PRO A 118 13.12 20.01 12.39
C PRO A 118 12.38 19.09 13.36
N GLU A 119 11.28 19.55 13.96
CA GLU A 119 10.41 18.76 14.84
C GLU A 119 9.83 17.51 14.16
N TRP A 120 9.69 17.50 12.83
CA TRP A 120 9.10 16.38 12.09
C TRP A 120 10.08 15.24 11.83
N HIS A 121 11.36 15.38 12.19
CA HIS A 121 12.29 14.24 12.25
C HIS A 121 11.81 13.12 13.18
N GLN A 122 10.94 13.42 14.15
CA GLN A 122 10.34 12.41 15.03
C GLN A 122 9.46 11.40 14.29
N TYR A 123 8.97 11.75 13.10
CA TYR A 123 8.10 10.90 12.27
C TYR A 123 8.86 9.97 11.34
N LYS A 124 10.20 9.93 11.44
CA LYS A 124 11.03 9.03 10.65
C LYS A 124 10.57 7.57 10.82
N ASP A 125 10.47 6.85 9.72
CA ASP A 125 9.99 5.46 9.64
C ASP A 125 8.54 5.23 10.16
N TRP A 126 7.74 6.28 10.38
CA TRP A 126 6.33 6.13 10.77
C TRP A 126 5.43 5.96 9.56
N ALA A 127 4.40 5.10 9.70
CA ALA A 127 3.31 5.03 8.74
C ALA A 127 2.41 6.27 8.81
N ALA A 128 1.78 6.62 7.68
CA ALA A 128 0.93 7.80 7.55
C ALA A 128 -0.18 7.87 8.61
N GLU A 129 -0.83 6.76 8.98
CA GLU A 129 -1.85 6.74 10.03
C GLU A 129 -1.31 7.14 11.40
N ARG A 130 -0.11 6.64 11.74
CA ARG A 130 0.50 6.95 13.03
C ARG A 130 0.84 8.43 13.11
N ILE A 131 1.32 9.00 12.01
CA ILE A 131 1.57 10.45 11.89
C ILE A 131 0.24 11.21 12.01
N TYR A 132 -0.80 10.78 11.29
CA TYR A 132 -2.12 11.43 11.30
C TYR A 132 -2.76 11.46 12.69
N SER A 133 -2.67 10.36 13.45
CA SER A 133 -3.20 10.28 14.82
C SER A 133 -2.40 11.10 15.83
N HIS A 134 -1.11 11.30 15.60
CA HIS A 134 -0.23 12.02 16.53
C HIS A 134 -0.12 13.52 16.24
N MET A 135 -0.10 13.90 14.96
CA MET A 135 0.07 15.28 14.52
C MET A 135 -1.16 16.11 14.92
N PRO A 136 -0.99 17.20 15.70
CA PRO A 136 -2.10 18.10 16.00
C PRO A 136 -2.49 18.90 14.76
N ASN A 137 -3.77 19.28 14.65
CA ASN A 137 -4.28 19.99 13.47
C ASN A 137 -3.61 21.37 13.27
N SER A 138 -3.10 21.98 14.34
CA SER A 138 -2.34 23.24 14.30
C SER A 138 -1.02 23.13 13.55
N ASP A 139 -0.46 21.92 13.42
CA ASP A 139 0.84 21.72 12.79
C ASP A 139 0.74 21.59 11.26
N VAL A 140 -0.46 21.35 10.74
CA VAL A 140 -0.73 21.28 9.30
C VAL A 140 -0.50 22.66 8.68
N PRO A 141 0.49 22.83 7.78
CA PRO A 141 0.76 24.13 7.18
C PRO A 141 -0.43 24.66 6.38
N GLU A 142 -0.66 25.97 6.43
CA GLU A 142 -1.76 26.61 5.68
C GLU A 142 -1.59 26.46 4.17
N ASP A 143 -0.36 26.53 3.66
CA ASP A 143 -0.04 26.42 2.24
C ASP A 143 0.27 24.98 1.78
N ALA A 144 0.01 23.98 2.63
CA ALA A 144 0.21 22.57 2.28
C ALA A 144 -1.00 21.96 1.54
N PRO A 145 -0.78 20.98 0.64
CA PRO A 145 0.52 20.55 0.13
C PRO A 145 1.09 21.56 -0.86
N THR A 146 2.40 21.80 -0.78
CA THR A 146 3.09 22.73 -1.68
C THR A 146 3.34 22.10 -3.07
N TRP A 147 3.43 20.78 -3.12
CA TRP A 147 3.42 19.95 -4.31
C TRP A 147 3.01 18.52 -3.94
N GLY A 148 2.56 17.75 -4.93
CA GLY A 148 2.09 16.39 -4.70
C GLY A 148 0.68 16.38 -4.12
N GLY A 149 -0.12 15.40 -4.53
CA GLY A 149 -1.52 15.35 -4.12
C GLY A 149 -2.11 13.96 -4.28
N VAL A 150 -2.58 13.37 -3.19
CA VAL A 150 -3.39 12.16 -3.26
C VAL A 150 -4.86 12.55 -3.37
N GLN A 151 -5.55 12.05 -4.37
CA GLN A 151 -7.00 12.15 -4.51
C GLN A 151 -7.63 10.81 -4.12
N GLN A 152 -8.88 10.86 -3.64
CA GLN A 152 -9.63 9.64 -3.37
C GLN A 152 -9.84 8.90 -4.69
N THR A 153 -9.61 7.59 -4.70
CA THR A 153 -9.93 6.81 -5.91
C THR A 153 -11.44 6.72 -6.08
N GLU A 154 -11.91 7.08 -7.27
CA GLU A 154 -13.32 7.02 -7.67
C GLU A 154 -13.58 5.83 -8.61
N GLY A 155 -14.86 5.42 -8.66
CA GLY A 155 -15.38 4.49 -9.65
C GLY A 155 -15.25 5.06 -11.07
N ASP A 156 -15.43 4.21 -12.08
CA ASP A 156 -15.34 4.64 -13.48
C ASP A 156 -16.48 5.59 -13.88
N ASP A 157 -17.53 5.67 -13.06
CA ASP A 157 -18.66 6.58 -13.14
C ASP A 157 -18.45 7.91 -12.38
N GLY A 158 -17.32 8.07 -11.68
CA GLY A 158 -17.03 9.24 -10.84
C GLY A 158 -17.72 9.19 -9.47
N GLU A 159 -18.35 8.07 -9.11
CA GLU A 159 -18.97 7.89 -7.80
C GLU A 159 -18.00 7.23 -6.80
N PRO A 160 -18.27 7.32 -5.48
CA PRO A 160 -17.48 6.61 -4.48
C PRO A 160 -17.48 5.10 -4.73
N LEU A 161 -16.30 4.48 -4.61
CA LEU A 161 -16.13 3.04 -4.81
C LEU A 161 -17.04 2.20 -3.90
N SER A 162 -17.67 1.18 -4.47
CA SER A 162 -18.29 0.12 -3.66
C SER A 162 -17.22 -0.69 -2.91
N GLU A 163 -17.61 -1.37 -1.83
CA GLU A 163 -16.69 -2.21 -1.05
C GLU A 163 -16.03 -3.31 -1.91
N ALA A 164 -16.77 -3.86 -2.88
CA ALA A 164 -16.26 -4.88 -3.77
C ALA A 164 -15.22 -4.31 -4.75
N GLU A 165 -15.49 -3.14 -5.33
CA GLU A 165 -14.55 -2.47 -6.25
C GLU A 165 -13.29 -2.01 -5.52
N ALA A 166 -13.43 -1.46 -4.31
CA ALA A 166 -12.29 -1.05 -3.50
C ALA A 166 -11.35 -2.24 -3.20
N LYS A 167 -11.91 -3.41 -2.83
CA LYS A 167 -11.13 -4.65 -2.62
C LYS A 167 -10.48 -5.16 -3.90
N GLN A 168 -11.16 -5.04 -5.04
CA GLN A 168 -10.59 -5.44 -6.32
C GLN A 168 -9.40 -4.55 -6.70
N ILE A 169 -9.56 -3.23 -6.62
CA ILE A 169 -8.51 -2.26 -6.92
C ILE A 169 -7.33 -2.46 -5.95
N GLU A 170 -7.60 -2.68 -4.66
CA GLU A 170 -6.59 -3.00 -3.67
C GLU A 170 -5.79 -4.25 -4.06
N ALA A 171 -6.46 -5.34 -4.44
CA ALA A 171 -5.79 -6.57 -4.86
C ALA A 171 -4.95 -6.36 -6.13
N GLU A 172 -5.45 -5.57 -7.10
CA GLU A 172 -4.70 -5.21 -8.31
C GLU A 172 -3.46 -4.38 -7.99
N MET A 173 -3.57 -3.40 -7.07
CA MET A 173 -2.42 -2.62 -6.58
C MET A 173 -1.41 -3.51 -5.87
N ASP A 174 -1.85 -4.42 -5.00
CA ASP A 174 -0.96 -5.35 -4.29
C ASP A 174 -0.20 -6.26 -5.27
N ILE A 175 -0.87 -6.81 -6.28
CA ILE A 175 -0.22 -7.61 -7.33
C ILE A 175 0.84 -6.77 -8.06
N LYS A 176 0.50 -5.55 -8.48
CA LYS A 176 1.44 -4.65 -9.17
C LYS A 176 2.68 -4.36 -8.31
N VAL A 177 2.50 -4.05 -7.02
CA VAL A 177 3.59 -3.77 -6.09
C VAL A 177 4.47 -5.00 -5.88
N LEU A 178 3.87 -6.18 -5.67
CA LEU A 178 4.61 -7.43 -5.47
C LEU A 178 5.44 -7.80 -6.70
N MET A 179 4.86 -7.71 -7.90
CA MET A 179 5.56 -7.98 -9.16
C MET A 179 6.69 -6.98 -9.41
N ALA A 180 6.45 -5.69 -9.18
CA ALA A 180 7.47 -4.65 -9.30
C ALA A 180 8.63 -4.86 -8.32
N ALA A 181 8.31 -5.28 -7.09
CA ALA A 181 9.31 -5.58 -6.07
C ALA A 181 10.16 -6.80 -6.45
N ASP A 182 9.54 -7.89 -6.91
CA ASP A 182 10.28 -9.08 -7.36
C ASP A 182 11.20 -8.77 -8.55
N ALA A 183 10.70 -8.01 -9.54
CA ALA A 183 11.49 -7.60 -10.70
C ALA A 183 12.69 -6.72 -10.31
N ALA A 184 12.49 -5.77 -9.39
CA ALA A 184 13.55 -4.91 -8.90
C ALA A 184 14.55 -5.65 -8.01
N LYS A 185 14.08 -6.61 -7.19
CA LYS A 185 14.92 -7.45 -6.34
C LYS A 185 15.80 -8.39 -7.16
N ALA A 186 15.26 -8.98 -8.22
CA ALA A 186 16.03 -9.79 -9.17
C ALA A 186 17.17 -8.99 -9.84
N GLN A 187 17.02 -7.67 -9.97
CA GLN A 187 18.05 -6.76 -10.48
C GLN A 187 18.99 -6.19 -9.40
N GLY A 188 18.77 -6.50 -8.12
CA GLY A 188 19.55 -5.95 -7.00
C GLY A 188 19.36 -4.44 -6.77
N LYS A 189 18.28 -3.85 -7.31
CA LYS A 189 18.00 -2.40 -7.29
C LYS A 189 16.81 -2.01 -6.40
N LEU A 190 16.31 -2.93 -5.58
CA LEU A 190 15.20 -2.66 -4.67
C LEU A 190 15.71 -1.92 -3.42
N PRO A 191 15.18 -0.73 -3.07
CA PRO A 191 15.57 -0.05 -1.84
C PRO A 191 15.21 -0.87 -0.58
N ALA A 192 16.07 -0.84 0.43
CA ALA A 192 15.91 -1.67 1.63
C ALA A 192 14.60 -1.41 2.39
N LYS A 193 14.20 -0.14 2.55
CA LYS A 193 12.92 0.23 3.17
C LYS A 193 11.72 -0.35 2.41
N ILE A 194 11.75 -0.30 1.08
CA ILE A 194 10.70 -0.90 0.25
C ILE A 194 10.70 -2.42 0.40
N ASP A 195 11.85 -3.09 0.41
CA ASP A 195 11.89 -4.55 0.62
C ASP A 195 11.27 -4.92 1.97
N GLN A 196 11.60 -4.20 3.05
CA GLN A 196 10.99 -4.42 4.37
C GLN A 196 9.46 -4.27 4.35
N LEU A 197 8.95 -3.20 3.74
CA LEU A 197 7.50 -2.97 3.62
C LEU A 197 6.82 -4.05 2.76
N VAL A 198 7.43 -4.44 1.65
CA VAL A 198 6.95 -5.53 0.78
C VAL A 198 6.96 -6.87 1.53
N GLN A 199 7.97 -7.14 2.35
CA GLN A 199 7.98 -8.36 3.19
C GLN A 199 6.83 -8.34 4.20
N VAL A 200 6.47 -7.18 4.76
CA VAL A 200 5.28 -7.06 5.62
C VAL A 200 4.00 -7.35 4.83
N MET A 201 3.87 -6.84 3.60
CA MET A 201 2.74 -7.15 2.71
C MET A 201 2.67 -8.65 2.36
N ARG A 202 3.83 -9.30 2.12
CA ARG A 202 3.92 -10.74 1.82
C ARG A 202 3.61 -11.64 3.00
N ARG A 203 3.79 -11.15 4.23
CA ARG A 203 3.37 -11.87 5.43
C ARG A 203 1.86 -11.95 5.41
N CYS A 204 1.36 -12.99 4.76
CA CYS A 204 -0.05 -13.30 4.70
C CYS A 204 -0.58 -13.32 6.14
N GLN A 205 -1.50 -12.40 6.45
CA GLN A 205 -2.25 -12.45 7.70
C GLN A 205 -3.30 -13.56 7.57
N ILE A 206 -2.82 -14.81 7.49
CA ILE A 206 -3.71 -15.95 7.65
C ILE A 206 -4.13 -15.95 9.12
N ASP A 207 -5.43 -15.97 9.41
CA ASP A 207 -5.87 -16.22 10.78
C ASP A 207 -5.33 -17.59 11.18
N TRP A 208 -4.33 -17.60 12.05
CA TRP A 208 -3.71 -18.83 12.52
C TRP A 208 -4.74 -19.76 13.17
N ARG A 209 -5.85 -19.21 13.69
CA ARG A 209 -6.97 -20.00 14.20
C ARG A 209 -7.65 -20.80 13.10
N ASP A 210 -7.80 -20.24 11.91
CA ASP A 210 -8.38 -20.96 10.77
C ASP A 210 -7.44 -22.06 10.27
N VAL A 211 -6.14 -21.78 10.18
CA VAL A 211 -5.14 -22.80 9.84
C VAL A 211 -5.13 -23.92 10.87
N LEU A 212 -5.11 -23.55 12.15
CA LEU A 212 -5.12 -24.49 13.25
C LEU A 212 -6.45 -25.27 13.30
N ASN A 213 -7.59 -24.63 13.06
CA ASN A 213 -8.89 -25.30 13.05
C ASN A 213 -9.02 -26.28 11.89
N ARG A 214 -8.50 -25.96 10.70
CA ARG A 214 -8.42 -26.92 9.59
C ARG A 214 -7.49 -28.08 9.92
N PHE A 215 -6.35 -27.78 10.52
CA PHE A 215 -5.37 -28.80 10.92
C PHE A 215 -5.92 -29.73 12.02
N ILE A 216 -6.50 -29.18 13.09
CA ILE A 216 -7.09 -29.93 14.20
C ILE A 216 -8.39 -30.61 13.76
N GLY A 217 -9.25 -29.93 13.01
CA GLY A 217 -10.56 -30.45 12.60
C GLY A 217 -10.51 -31.48 11.47
N GLY A 218 -9.37 -31.56 10.76
CA GLY A 218 -9.18 -32.44 9.62
C GLY A 218 -9.88 -31.91 8.37
N ASP A 219 -9.19 -31.94 7.23
CA ASP A 219 -9.79 -31.64 5.92
C ASP A 219 -10.14 -32.91 5.13
N GLN A 220 -9.67 -34.08 5.58
CA GLN A 220 -9.89 -35.34 4.87
C GLN A 220 -11.15 -36.04 5.40
N PRO A 221 -12.18 -36.24 4.56
CA PRO A 221 -13.34 -37.04 4.93
C PRO A 221 -12.92 -38.50 5.11
N ASP A 222 -13.28 -39.10 6.25
CA ASP A 222 -12.87 -40.46 6.61
C ASP A 222 -13.99 -41.47 6.38
N ASP A 223 -15.16 -41.27 7.01
CA ASP A 223 -16.34 -42.12 6.83
C ASP A 223 -17.66 -41.34 7.06
N TYR A 224 -18.80 -41.95 6.73
CA TYR A 224 -20.12 -41.39 6.96
C TYR A 224 -20.71 -41.91 8.28
N THR A 225 -21.21 -41.00 9.11
CA THR A 225 -21.85 -41.33 10.38
C THR A 225 -23.31 -40.91 10.41
N TRP A 226 -24.17 -41.86 10.79
CA TRP A 226 -25.59 -41.64 11.04
C TRP A 226 -25.89 -41.20 12.48
N ARG A 227 -24.88 -41.20 13.36
CA ARG A 227 -25.02 -40.80 14.77
C ARG A 227 -25.42 -39.34 14.94
N ARG A 228 -25.06 -38.49 13.98
CA ARG A 228 -25.45 -37.08 13.90
C ARG A 228 -25.92 -36.78 12.47
N PRO A 229 -27.06 -36.10 12.30
CA PRO A 229 -27.52 -35.75 10.96
C PRO A 229 -26.70 -34.60 10.38
N GLN A 230 -26.63 -34.54 9.05
CA GLN A 230 -26.08 -33.38 8.37
C GLN A 230 -26.95 -32.15 8.66
N LYS A 231 -26.37 -31.14 9.33
CA LYS A 231 -27.11 -29.98 9.87
C LYS A 231 -27.98 -29.27 8.84
N ASN A 232 -27.45 -28.94 7.65
CA ASN A 232 -28.21 -28.22 6.63
C ASN A 232 -29.40 -29.02 6.09
N ALA A 233 -29.24 -30.32 5.82
CA ALA A 233 -30.33 -31.16 5.33
C ALA A 233 -31.42 -31.36 6.41
N TRP A 234 -31.00 -31.51 7.66
CA TRP A 234 -31.92 -31.64 8.79
C TRP A 234 -32.74 -30.36 9.03
N PHE A 235 -32.07 -29.20 9.17
CA PHE A 235 -32.75 -27.95 9.53
C PHE A 235 -33.54 -27.34 8.37
N ASN A 236 -33.06 -27.45 7.13
CA ASN A 236 -33.71 -26.79 6.00
C ASN A 236 -34.69 -27.70 5.24
N GLN A 237 -34.49 -29.02 5.25
CA GLN A 237 -35.26 -29.96 4.42
C GLN A 237 -36.01 -31.02 5.25
N GLY A 238 -35.73 -31.13 6.56
CA GLY A 238 -36.33 -32.16 7.43
C GLY A 238 -35.90 -33.59 7.07
N ILE A 239 -34.85 -33.75 6.27
CA ILE A 239 -34.35 -35.05 5.82
C ILE A 239 -33.19 -35.47 6.71
N TYR A 240 -33.25 -36.68 7.26
CA TYR A 240 -32.16 -37.25 8.03
C TYR A 240 -31.13 -37.89 7.10
N LEU A 241 -30.04 -37.17 6.83
CA LEU A 241 -28.90 -37.64 6.03
C LEU A 241 -27.66 -37.86 6.91
N PRO A 242 -26.78 -38.82 6.55
CA PRO A 242 -25.56 -39.06 7.29
C PRO A 242 -24.63 -37.85 7.19
N SER A 243 -23.95 -37.54 8.29
CA SER A 243 -22.88 -36.53 8.26
C SER A 243 -21.53 -37.18 7.92
N VAL A 244 -20.57 -36.39 7.48
CA VAL A 244 -19.19 -36.84 7.30
C VAL A 244 -18.46 -36.79 8.64
N ASP A 245 -17.80 -37.88 9.02
CA ASP A 245 -16.76 -37.87 10.04
C ASP A 245 -15.43 -37.47 9.40
N LYS A 246 -14.77 -36.52 10.03
CA LYS A 246 -13.45 -36.03 9.63
C LYS A 246 -12.45 -36.48 10.68
N VAL A 247 -11.32 -37.02 10.24
CA VAL A 247 -10.21 -37.34 11.14
C VAL A 247 -9.33 -36.10 11.27
N GLY A 248 -9.36 -35.55 12.48
CA GLY A 248 -8.54 -34.43 12.89
C GLY A 248 -7.19 -34.83 13.48
N ALA A 249 -6.51 -33.90 14.13
CA ALA A 249 -5.22 -34.13 14.81
C ALA A 249 -5.31 -35.08 16.03
N GLY A 250 -6.53 -35.50 16.41
CA GLY A 250 -6.75 -36.37 17.57
C GLY A 250 -6.49 -35.64 18.89
N ASP A 251 -5.70 -36.26 19.77
CA ASP A 251 -5.33 -35.67 21.05
C ASP A 251 -4.24 -34.60 20.87
N VAL A 252 -4.55 -33.37 21.27
CA VAL A 252 -3.61 -32.24 21.21
C VAL A 252 -2.96 -32.04 22.58
N ILE A 253 -1.65 -32.27 22.66
CA ILE A 253 -0.86 -31.97 23.85
C ILE A 253 -0.25 -30.58 23.69
N ILE A 254 -0.63 -29.65 24.56
CA ILE A 254 -0.14 -28.26 24.53
C ILE A 254 0.96 -28.13 25.59
N TYR A 255 2.18 -27.88 25.13
CA TYR A 255 3.27 -27.42 26.00
C TYR A 255 3.41 -25.91 25.85
N VAL A 256 3.15 -25.17 26.94
CA VAL A 256 3.36 -23.72 26.98
C VAL A 256 4.75 -23.48 27.53
N ASP A 257 5.69 -23.14 26.65
CA ASP A 257 7.00 -22.70 27.08
C ASP A 257 6.91 -21.29 27.69
N THR A 258 7.38 -21.16 28.93
CA THR A 258 7.48 -19.87 29.64
C THR A 258 8.92 -19.37 29.69
N SER A 259 9.85 -20.05 28.99
CA SER A 259 11.22 -19.58 28.87
C SER A 259 11.26 -18.34 27.97
N GLY A 260 11.24 -17.18 28.62
CA GLY A 260 11.57 -15.92 27.97
C GLY A 260 13.00 -16.01 27.50
N SER A 261 13.21 -16.06 26.18
CA SER A 261 14.52 -15.87 25.58
C SER A 261 15.03 -14.50 26.00
N VAL A 262 15.95 -14.48 26.97
CA VAL A 262 16.74 -13.31 27.31
C VAL A 262 17.69 -13.11 26.13
N SER A 263 17.43 -12.14 25.27
CA SER A 263 18.48 -11.58 24.42
C SER A 263 19.37 -10.75 25.33
N GLY A 264 20.36 -11.41 25.91
CA GLY A 264 21.53 -10.75 26.49
C GLY A 264 22.47 -10.34 25.37
N ASP A 265 22.77 -9.04 25.38
CA ASP A 265 23.71 -8.26 24.55
C ASP A 265 23.22 -7.79 23.16
#